data_AF-A0A7X3PZZ1-F1
#
_entry.id   AF-A0A7X3PZZ1-F1
#
_cell.length_a   1.000
_cell.length_b   1.000
_cell.length_c   1.000
_cell.angle_alpha   90.00
_cell.angle_beta   90.00
_cell.angle_gamma   90.00
#
_symmetry.space_group_name_H-M   'P 1'
#
loop_
_entity.id
_entity.type
_entity.pdbx_description
1 polymer ?
#
loop_
_entity_poly.entity_id
_entity_poly.type
_entity_poly.pdbx_seq_one_letter_code
_entity_poly.pdbx_strand_id
1 'polypeptide(L)'
;MSSLIHIDNAAPKARSGRKLKTMLLFPPEWVPTAPYLALPSLTAVLRENGHEVVQRDINIEMYELFFSDVFLIWVNARMVQQLRALEAKGAALSDKEIDQKACLEEALAFDVMELAANAEEAKRINRSDDFYEADKLEWALNVFRDVMRYISAAYFPASLVYYPMESNLGYRPGVSKEVLTCLDDEQVNVYRDVCRQLVLSAVAKERPDVVGVSIGTKMQMIAGFTFCKMIKEAFPDIHVTVGGNVITRLQEDLAKQEPFFSSVFDSAIMYEGEHALVWLLEALVGDRAWQSLPNLMYRENGHVRINSEIYTEKTTALPLPDFQGLPLDSYFVPTRILPYLATRG
;
A
#
# COMPACT_ATOMS: atom_id res chain seq x y z
N MET A 1 -19.71 -31.04 9.39
CA MET A 1 -20.98 -30.31 9.15
C MET A 1 -20.82 -28.97 9.83
N SER A 2 -20.55 -27.92 9.06
CA SER A 2 -20.39 -26.54 9.57
C SER A 2 -21.78 -25.98 9.83
N SER A 3 -22.08 -25.64 11.08
CA SER A 3 -23.35 -25.02 11.46
C SER A 3 -23.28 -23.52 11.14
N LEU A 4 -23.90 -23.12 10.04
CA LEU A 4 -24.36 -21.75 9.84
C LEU A 4 -25.44 -21.45 10.88
N ILE A 5 -25.14 -20.61 11.88
CA ILE A 5 -26.13 -20.18 12.87
C ILE A 5 -26.14 -18.65 12.94
N HIS A 6 -27.35 -18.11 12.86
CA HIS A 6 -27.71 -16.72 13.12
C HIS A 6 -27.21 -16.30 14.51
N ILE A 7 -26.53 -15.16 14.59
CA ILE A 7 -26.07 -14.59 15.86
C ILE A 7 -27.30 -14.31 16.74
N ASP A 8 -27.44 -15.08 17.82
CA ASP A 8 -28.42 -14.84 18.87
C ASP A 8 -28.00 -13.66 19.75
N ASN A 9 -28.99 -12.82 20.05
CA ASN A 9 -28.91 -11.57 20.78
C ASN A 9 -28.35 -11.74 22.21
N ALA A 10 -27.04 -11.55 22.39
CA ALA A 10 -26.55 -11.03 23.67
C ALA A 10 -27.13 -9.61 23.84
N ALA A 11 -27.68 -9.30 25.01
CA ALA A 11 -28.30 -8.00 25.29
C ALA A 11 -27.37 -6.86 24.84
N PRO A 12 -27.82 -5.95 23.95
CA PRO A 12 -26.94 -4.93 23.40
C PRO A 12 -26.48 -4.04 24.56
N LYS A 13 -25.16 -4.02 24.81
CA LYS A 13 -24.57 -2.83 25.44
C LYS A 13 -25.08 -1.61 24.66
N ALA A 14 -25.47 -0.57 25.38
CA ALA A 14 -25.85 0.69 24.75
C ALA A 14 -24.68 1.12 23.85
N ARG A 15 -24.88 1.08 22.53
CA ARG A 15 -23.86 1.48 21.57
C ARG A 15 -23.57 2.96 21.81
N SER A 16 -22.29 3.31 21.97
CA SER A 16 -21.82 4.67 22.16
C SER A 16 -22.29 5.63 21.06
N GLY A 17 -22.54 5.09 19.86
CA GLY A 17 -22.87 5.86 18.67
C GLY A 17 -21.67 6.65 18.12
N ARG A 18 -20.49 6.54 18.75
CA ARG A 18 -19.27 7.22 18.32
C ARG A 18 -18.89 6.74 16.92
N LYS A 19 -18.76 7.67 15.99
CA LYS A 19 -18.26 7.43 14.64
C LYS A 19 -16.78 7.75 14.60
N LEU A 20 -16.03 6.86 13.96
CA LEU A 20 -14.60 6.99 13.74
C LEU A 20 -14.33 7.44 12.31
N LYS A 21 -13.23 8.18 12.13
CA LYS A 21 -12.68 8.49 10.82
C LYS A 21 -11.65 7.42 10.44
N THR A 22 -11.87 6.77 9.31
CA THR A 22 -11.02 5.68 8.81
C THR A 22 -10.35 6.08 7.51
N MET A 23 -9.02 5.94 7.44
CA MET A 23 -8.28 6.06 6.19
C MET A 23 -7.97 4.66 5.65
N LEU A 24 -8.39 4.37 4.43
CA LEU A 24 -8.11 3.12 3.74
C LEU A 24 -7.02 3.34 2.70
N LEU A 25 -5.97 2.52 2.74
CA LEU A 25 -4.82 2.59 1.86
C LEU A 25 -4.70 1.32 1.01
N PHE A 26 -4.44 1.50 -0.28
CA PHE A 26 -4.02 0.43 -1.17
C PHE A 26 -2.57 0.68 -1.61
N PRO A 27 -1.61 -0.15 -1.18
CA PRO A 27 -0.19 0.08 -1.44
C PRO A 27 0.21 -0.30 -2.89
N PRO A 28 1.32 0.23 -3.42
CA PRO A 28 1.99 -0.34 -4.60
C PRO A 28 2.48 -1.78 -4.32
N GLU A 29 2.71 -2.67 -5.28
CA GLU A 29 2.74 -2.58 -6.74
C GLU A 29 1.52 -3.27 -7.38
N TRP A 30 0.70 -2.50 -8.10
CA TRP A 30 -0.51 -2.97 -8.77
C TRP A 30 -0.65 -2.35 -10.16
N VAL A 31 -1.51 -2.93 -10.98
CA VAL A 31 -1.78 -2.41 -12.32
C VAL A 31 -2.39 -1.00 -12.25
N PRO A 32 -1.85 0.01 -12.97
CA PRO A 32 -2.30 1.40 -12.87
C PRO A 32 -3.49 1.75 -13.77
N THR A 33 -4.25 0.75 -14.27
CA THR A 33 -5.35 0.97 -15.23
C THR A 33 -6.73 1.01 -14.57
N ALA A 34 -6.86 0.55 -13.33
CA ALA A 34 -8.12 0.57 -12.59
C ALA A 34 -7.88 0.55 -11.08
N PRO A 35 -8.79 1.14 -10.27
CA PRO A 35 -8.74 1.02 -8.82
C PRO A 35 -8.92 -0.45 -8.39
N TYR A 36 -8.29 -0.82 -7.28
CA TYR A 36 -8.57 -2.12 -6.66
C TYR A 36 -9.89 -2.10 -5.90
N LEU A 37 -10.76 -3.09 -6.17
CA LEU A 37 -12.14 -3.11 -5.67
C LEU A 37 -12.29 -3.13 -4.14
N ALA A 38 -11.28 -3.59 -3.40
CA ALA A 38 -11.41 -3.71 -1.95
C ALA A 38 -11.68 -2.37 -1.25
N LEU A 39 -11.02 -1.26 -1.66
CA LEU A 39 -11.26 0.01 -0.97
C LEU A 39 -12.68 0.55 -1.22
N PRO A 40 -13.20 0.59 -2.47
CA PRO A 40 -14.58 0.98 -2.72
C PRO A 40 -15.61 0.12 -1.98
N SER A 41 -15.40 -1.20 -1.91
CA SER A 41 -16.31 -2.11 -1.18
C SER A 41 -16.30 -1.84 0.33
N LEU A 42 -15.13 -1.70 0.94
CA LEU A 42 -14.99 -1.38 2.36
C LEU A 42 -15.55 0.02 2.68
N THR A 43 -15.28 0.99 1.81
CA THR A 43 -15.77 2.37 1.94
C THR A 43 -17.28 2.42 1.99
N ALA A 44 -17.96 1.72 1.08
CA ALA A 44 -19.42 1.67 1.04
C ALA A 44 -20.02 1.17 2.36
N VAL A 45 -19.50 0.07 2.89
CA VAL A 45 -19.99 -0.56 4.12
C VAL A 45 -19.72 0.31 5.35
N LEU A 46 -18.54 0.92 5.45
CA LEU A 46 -18.19 1.83 6.53
C LEU A 46 -19.08 3.09 6.54
N ARG A 47 -19.29 3.71 5.37
CA ARG A 47 -20.13 4.90 5.22
C ARG A 47 -21.60 4.62 5.49
N GLU A 48 -22.13 3.46 5.06
CA GLU A 48 -23.48 3.00 5.40
C GLU A 48 -23.66 2.83 6.92
N ASN A 49 -22.59 2.44 7.62
CA ASN A 49 -22.54 2.38 9.08
C ASN A 49 -22.21 3.74 9.74
N GLY A 50 -22.18 4.84 8.99
CA GLY A 50 -22.04 6.21 9.46
C GLY A 50 -20.62 6.65 9.83
N HIS A 51 -19.60 5.88 9.44
CA HIS A 51 -18.20 6.27 9.62
C HIS A 51 -17.74 7.25 8.53
N GLU A 52 -16.80 8.13 8.86
CA GLU A 52 -16.13 8.96 7.86
C GLU A 52 -15.00 8.15 7.23
N VAL A 53 -14.90 8.15 5.90
CA VAL A 53 -13.90 7.34 5.18
C VAL A 53 -13.16 8.17 4.16
N VAL A 54 -11.83 8.12 4.26
CA VAL A 54 -10.89 8.60 3.23
C VAL A 54 -10.25 7.38 2.59
N GLN A 55 -10.39 7.20 1.29
CA GLN A 55 -9.71 6.11 0.57
C GLN A 55 -8.60 6.68 -0.31
N ARG A 56 -7.44 6.04 -0.30
CA ARG A 56 -6.29 6.41 -1.14
C ARG A 56 -5.68 5.20 -1.81
N ASP A 57 -5.64 5.26 -3.12
CA ASP A 57 -4.89 4.31 -3.94
C ASP A 57 -3.45 4.83 -4.07
N ILE A 58 -2.58 4.41 -3.14
CA ILE A 58 -1.18 4.83 -3.11
C ILE A 58 -0.42 4.24 -4.30
N ASN A 59 -0.92 3.19 -4.96
CA ASN A 59 -0.30 2.66 -6.17
C ASN A 59 -0.35 3.68 -7.32
N ILE A 60 -1.54 4.22 -7.63
CA ILE A 60 -1.63 5.22 -8.72
C ILE A 60 -0.98 6.55 -8.34
N GLU A 61 -1.09 6.96 -7.07
CA GLU A 61 -0.44 8.17 -6.58
C GLU A 61 1.09 8.06 -6.58
N MET A 62 1.65 6.86 -6.34
CA MET A 62 3.08 6.60 -6.47
C MET A 62 3.54 6.80 -7.91
N TYR A 63 2.79 6.31 -8.91
CA TYR A 63 3.14 6.53 -10.31
C TYR A 63 3.04 8.01 -10.71
N GLU A 64 2.02 8.74 -10.22
CA GLU A 64 1.95 10.20 -10.41
C GLU A 64 3.16 10.91 -9.81
N LEU A 65 3.59 10.50 -8.62
CA LEU A 65 4.77 11.03 -7.96
C LEU A 65 6.04 10.68 -8.78
N PHE A 66 6.27 9.41 -9.09
CA PHE A 66 7.46 8.93 -9.78
C PHE A 66 7.63 9.57 -11.16
N PHE A 67 6.52 9.85 -11.85
CA PHE A 67 6.51 10.46 -13.18
C PHE A 67 6.29 11.97 -13.13
N SER A 68 6.67 12.62 -12.04
CA SER A 68 6.66 14.08 -11.88
C SER A 68 8.08 14.65 -11.93
N ASP A 69 8.19 15.88 -12.43
CA ASP A 69 9.43 16.65 -12.38
C ASP A 69 9.95 16.83 -10.95
N VAL A 70 9.07 17.16 -10.00
CA VAL A 70 9.42 17.38 -8.59
C VAL A 70 10.13 16.16 -8.00
N PHE A 71 9.59 14.95 -8.21
CA PHE A 71 10.21 13.75 -7.67
C PHE A 71 11.50 13.39 -8.41
N LEU A 72 11.54 13.50 -9.74
CA LEU A 72 12.74 13.16 -10.51
C LEU A 72 13.90 14.10 -10.22
N ILE A 73 13.64 15.40 -10.03
CA ILE A 73 14.64 16.36 -9.57
C ILE A 73 15.13 16.00 -8.16
N TRP A 74 14.23 15.60 -7.26
CA TRP A 74 14.59 15.15 -5.91
C TRP A 74 15.47 13.88 -5.95
N VAL A 75 15.13 12.91 -6.79
CA VAL A 75 15.93 11.69 -7.04
C VAL A 75 17.30 12.05 -7.61
N ASN A 76 17.37 12.96 -8.58
CA ASN A 76 18.65 13.46 -9.12
C ASN A 76 19.53 14.06 -8.02
N ALA A 77 18.97 14.93 -7.16
CA ALA A 77 19.69 15.52 -6.05
C ALA A 77 20.20 14.46 -5.05
N ARG A 78 19.39 13.43 -4.76
CA ARG A 78 19.81 12.28 -3.95
C ARG A 78 20.99 11.54 -4.59
N MET A 79 20.93 11.25 -5.88
CA MET A 79 22.02 10.58 -6.62
C MET A 79 23.31 11.40 -6.61
N VAL A 80 23.23 12.71 -6.83
CA VAL A 80 24.39 13.62 -6.77
C VAL A 80 25.03 13.60 -5.38
N GLN A 81 24.23 13.58 -4.30
CA GLN A 81 24.74 13.48 -2.94
C GLN A 81 25.42 12.13 -2.68
N GLN A 82 24.82 11.02 -3.12
CA GLN A 82 25.39 9.68 -3.01
C GLN A 82 26.71 9.58 -3.78
N LEU A 83 26.77 10.07 -5.02
CA LEU A 83 27.98 10.05 -5.85
C LEU A 83 29.12 10.83 -5.18
N ARG A 84 28.87 12.05 -4.69
CA ARG A 84 29.87 12.85 -3.96
C ARG A 84 30.41 12.12 -2.73
N ALA A 85 29.55 11.42 -1.99
CA ALA A 85 29.97 10.65 -0.82
C ALA A 85 30.86 9.46 -1.20
N LEU A 86 30.59 8.80 -2.34
CA LEU A 86 31.42 7.72 -2.86
C LEU A 86 32.75 8.23 -3.41
N GLU A 87 32.76 9.35 -4.15
CA GLU A 87 33.98 9.98 -4.65
C GLU A 87 34.92 10.42 -3.52
N ALA A 88 34.36 10.92 -2.40
CA ALA A 88 35.14 11.29 -1.23
C ALA A 88 35.86 10.10 -0.57
N LYS A 89 35.37 8.86 -0.76
CA LYS A 89 36.06 7.64 -0.29
C LYS A 89 37.24 7.24 -1.16
N GLY A 90 37.30 7.68 -2.42
CA GLY A 90 38.41 7.41 -3.34
C GLY A 90 38.72 5.91 -3.48
N ALA A 91 39.97 5.52 -3.25
CA ALA A 91 40.43 4.13 -3.40
C ALA A 91 39.92 3.17 -2.30
N ALA A 92 39.17 3.65 -1.30
CA ALA A 92 38.64 2.82 -0.21
C ALA A 92 37.25 2.23 -0.49
N LEU A 93 36.74 2.34 -1.71
CA LEU A 93 35.44 1.78 -2.11
C LEU A 93 35.49 0.25 -2.13
N SER A 94 34.44 -0.37 -1.60
CA SER A 94 34.16 -1.80 -1.80
C SER A 94 33.64 -2.09 -3.21
N ASP A 95 33.68 -3.35 -3.65
CA ASP A 95 33.15 -3.76 -4.97
C ASP A 95 31.70 -3.31 -5.18
N LYS A 96 30.84 -3.46 -4.16
CA LYS A 96 29.44 -3.02 -4.20
C LYS A 96 29.31 -1.50 -4.38
N GLU A 97 30.21 -0.74 -3.76
CA GLU A 97 30.20 0.73 -3.87
C GLU A 97 30.77 1.21 -5.21
N ILE A 98 31.68 0.44 -5.83
CA ILE A 98 32.14 0.68 -7.20
C ILE A 98 30.97 0.46 -8.18
N ASP A 99 30.21 -0.64 -8.02
CA ASP A 99 29.03 -0.91 -8.84
C ASP A 99 27.95 0.16 -8.66
N GLN A 100 27.70 0.57 -7.40
CA GLN A 100 26.79 1.67 -7.09
C GLN A 100 27.24 2.96 -7.77
N LYS A 101 28.52 3.31 -7.67
CA LYS A 101 29.09 4.49 -8.28
C LYS A 101 28.88 4.49 -9.80
N ALA A 102 29.18 3.38 -10.47
CA ALA A 102 29.00 3.24 -11.91
C ALA A 102 27.51 3.40 -12.32
N CYS A 103 26.60 2.81 -11.55
CA CYS A 103 25.15 2.96 -11.76
C CYS A 103 24.69 4.43 -11.63
N LEU A 104 25.19 5.15 -10.63
CA LEU A 104 24.89 6.56 -10.44
C LEU A 104 25.47 7.44 -11.56
N GLU A 105 26.71 7.19 -12.00
CA GLU A 105 27.34 7.91 -13.10
C GLU A 105 26.58 7.72 -14.42
N GLU A 106 26.13 6.50 -14.72
CA GLU A 106 25.29 6.21 -15.89
C GLU A 106 23.95 6.94 -15.81
N ALA A 107 23.26 6.88 -14.67
CA ALA A 107 21.96 7.53 -14.50
C ALA A 107 22.07 9.06 -14.55
N LEU A 108 23.11 9.65 -13.96
CA LEU A 108 23.31 11.11 -13.95
C LEU A 108 23.74 11.68 -15.31
N ALA A 109 24.08 10.84 -16.28
CA ALA A 109 24.32 11.28 -17.66
C ALA A 109 23.02 11.66 -18.39
N PHE A 110 21.86 11.23 -17.91
CA PHE A 110 20.56 11.59 -18.48
C PHE A 110 20.13 13.01 -18.08
N ASP A 111 19.50 13.73 -19.01
CA ASP A 111 18.81 14.98 -18.70
C ASP A 111 17.50 14.67 -17.96
N VAL A 112 17.48 14.97 -16.65
CA VAL A 112 16.31 14.73 -15.78
C VAL A 112 15.08 15.54 -16.20
N MET A 113 15.27 16.73 -16.80
CA MET A 113 14.15 17.55 -17.25
C MET A 113 13.52 17.00 -18.52
N GLU A 114 14.34 16.49 -19.43
CA GLU A 114 13.85 15.76 -20.61
C GLU A 114 13.11 14.48 -20.20
N LEU A 115 13.67 13.72 -19.26
CA LEU A 115 13.04 12.51 -18.73
C LEU A 115 11.68 12.81 -18.09
N ALA A 116 11.58 13.88 -17.31
CA ALA A 116 10.31 14.32 -16.70
C ALA A 116 9.29 14.78 -17.76
N ALA A 117 9.70 15.56 -18.75
CA ALA A 117 8.83 15.99 -19.84
C ALA A 117 8.29 14.79 -20.65
N ASN A 118 9.15 13.82 -20.94
CA ASN A 118 8.74 12.57 -21.59
C ASN A 118 7.76 11.79 -20.71
N ALA A 119 7.97 11.73 -19.39
CA ALA A 119 7.07 11.04 -18.48
C ALA A 119 5.67 11.66 -18.45
N GLU A 120 5.57 12.99 -18.46
CA GLU A 120 4.27 13.69 -18.57
C GLU A 120 3.56 13.39 -19.90
N GLU A 121 4.29 13.40 -21.01
CA GLU A 121 3.73 13.04 -22.31
C GLU A 121 3.29 11.56 -22.36
N ALA A 122 4.07 10.66 -21.76
CA ALA A 122 3.71 9.25 -21.64
C ALA A 122 2.43 9.05 -20.81
N LYS A 123 2.23 9.83 -19.72
CA LYS A 123 0.97 9.86 -18.97
C LYS A 123 -0.19 10.36 -19.84
N ARG A 124 0.01 11.42 -20.64
CA ARG A 124 -1.01 11.95 -21.56
C ARG A 124 -1.42 10.92 -22.61
N ILE A 125 -0.46 10.25 -23.24
CA ILE A 125 -0.72 9.17 -24.21
C ILE A 125 -1.57 8.09 -23.55
N ASN A 126 -1.19 7.64 -22.34
CA ASN A 126 -1.93 6.59 -21.65
C ASN A 126 -3.37 6.95 -21.24
N ARG A 127 -3.71 8.24 -21.25
CA ARG A 127 -5.03 8.79 -20.86
C ARG A 127 -5.83 9.34 -22.03
N SER A 128 -5.34 9.21 -23.25
CA SER A 128 -5.99 9.76 -24.46
C SER A 128 -6.15 8.70 -25.53
N ASP A 129 -6.85 9.03 -26.62
CA ASP A 129 -7.05 8.11 -27.73
C ASP A 129 -5.74 7.64 -28.39
N ASP A 130 -4.63 8.37 -28.18
CA ASP A 130 -3.27 7.95 -28.56
C ASP A 130 -2.86 6.61 -27.94
N PHE A 131 -3.47 6.21 -26.81
CA PHE A 131 -3.29 4.89 -26.19
C PHE A 131 -3.55 3.74 -27.17
N TYR A 132 -4.46 3.93 -28.14
CA TYR A 132 -4.81 2.90 -29.12
C TYR A 132 -3.85 2.85 -30.32
N GLU A 133 -2.90 3.79 -30.42
CA GLU A 133 -1.84 3.74 -31.42
C GLU A 133 -0.62 2.98 -30.86
N ALA A 134 -0.32 1.82 -31.45
CA ALA A 134 0.68 0.89 -30.94
C ALA A 134 2.06 1.55 -30.72
N ASP A 135 2.55 2.31 -31.70
CA ASP A 135 3.87 2.96 -31.62
C ASP A 135 3.94 4.00 -30.50
N LYS A 136 2.86 4.78 -30.31
CA LYS A 136 2.77 5.78 -29.23
C LYS A 136 2.71 5.12 -27.86
N LEU A 137 1.90 4.07 -27.72
CA LEU A 137 1.80 3.31 -26.47
C LEU A 137 3.12 2.62 -26.14
N GLU A 138 3.78 1.99 -27.12
CA GLU A 138 5.09 1.36 -26.91
C GLU A 138 6.12 2.39 -26.45
N TRP A 139 6.19 3.55 -27.09
CA TRP A 139 7.05 4.65 -26.66
C TRP A 139 6.75 5.07 -25.21
N ALA A 140 5.48 5.30 -24.87
CA ALA A 140 5.09 5.72 -23.53
C ALA A 140 5.45 4.68 -22.45
N LEU A 141 5.25 3.40 -22.73
CA LEU A 141 5.64 2.31 -21.83
C LEU A 141 7.17 2.21 -21.66
N ASN A 142 7.94 2.50 -22.71
CA ASN A 142 9.39 2.55 -22.64
C ASN A 142 9.88 3.75 -21.82
N VAL A 143 9.24 4.91 -21.94
CA VAL A 143 9.49 6.06 -21.06
C VAL A 143 9.25 5.70 -19.59
N PHE A 144 8.14 5.05 -19.26
CA PHE A 144 7.89 4.60 -17.88
C PHE A 144 8.99 3.65 -17.38
N ARG A 145 9.46 2.73 -18.22
CA ARG A 145 10.60 1.85 -17.88
C ARG A 145 11.90 2.63 -17.65
N ASP A 146 12.18 3.64 -18.48
CA ASP A 146 13.35 4.50 -18.33
C ASP A 146 13.31 5.30 -17.04
N VAL A 147 12.15 5.86 -16.68
CA VAL A 147 11.96 6.55 -15.41
C VAL A 147 12.17 5.61 -14.23
N MET A 148 11.58 4.41 -14.25
CA MET A 148 11.76 3.43 -13.17
C MET A 148 13.22 3.00 -13.02
N ARG A 149 13.96 2.83 -14.13
CA ARG A 149 15.39 2.55 -14.12
C ARG A 149 16.19 3.71 -13.54
N TYR A 150 15.86 4.95 -13.90
CA TYR A 150 16.48 6.15 -13.34
C TYR A 150 16.31 6.24 -11.82
N ILE A 151 15.08 6.00 -11.33
CA ILE A 151 14.81 5.97 -9.89
C ILE A 151 15.59 4.84 -9.21
N SER A 152 15.64 3.65 -9.82
CA SER A 152 16.37 2.49 -9.27
C SER A 152 17.84 2.78 -8.95
N ALA A 153 18.51 3.61 -9.77
CA ALA A 153 19.91 3.98 -9.52
C ALA A 153 20.11 4.66 -8.15
N ALA A 154 19.16 5.50 -7.72
CA ALA A 154 19.19 6.16 -6.41
C ALA A 154 18.95 5.21 -5.22
N TYR A 155 18.41 4.02 -5.49
CA TYR A 155 18.07 2.99 -4.50
C TYR A 155 18.90 1.71 -4.66
N PHE A 156 20.01 1.76 -5.41
CA PHE A 156 20.88 0.61 -5.65
C PHE A 156 21.22 -0.15 -4.34
N PRO A 157 21.17 -1.50 -4.34
CA PRO A 157 20.94 -2.41 -5.48
C PRO A 157 19.46 -2.74 -5.74
N ALA A 158 18.49 -1.98 -5.20
CA ALA A 158 17.09 -2.19 -5.57
C ALA A 158 16.87 -1.96 -7.05
N SER A 159 15.99 -2.77 -7.65
CA SER A 159 15.55 -2.65 -9.03
C SER A 159 14.04 -2.44 -9.03
N LEU A 160 13.63 -1.20 -9.27
CA LEU A 160 12.23 -0.79 -9.43
C LEU A 160 11.83 -0.92 -10.89
N VAL A 161 10.67 -1.49 -11.15
CA VAL A 161 10.21 -1.77 -12.50
C VAL A 161 8.75 -1.37 -12.69
N TYR A 162 8.40 -1.05 -13.94
CA TYR A 162 7.03 -0.76 -14.31
C TYR A 162 6.23 -2.07 -14.49
N TYR A 163 4.95 -2.06 -14.12
CA TYR A 163 4.03 -3.19 -14.30
C TYR A 163 4.07 -3.70 -15.77
N PRO A 164 4.00 -5.02 -16.04
CA PRO A 164 3.69 -6.13 -15.12
C PRO A 164 4.90 -6.77 -14.45
N MET A 165 6.09 -6.17 -14.54
CA MET A 165 7.26 -6.69 -13.87
C MET A 165 7.18 -6.43 -12.36
N GLU A 166 7.96 -7.19 -11.59
CA GLU A 166 7.99 -7.15 -10.12
C GLU A 166 9.29 -6.48 -9.65
N SER A 167 9.20 -5.46 -8.80
CA SER A 167 10.44 -4.84 -8.28
C SER A 167 11.10 -5.74 -7.26
N ASN A 168 12.41 -5.58 -7.15
CA ASN A 168 13.24 -6.34 -6.23
C ASN A 168 14.08 -5.40 -5.38
N LEU A 169 13.82 -5.36 -4.07
CA LEU A 169 14.58 -4.54 -3.12
C LEU A 169 15.80 -5.25 -2.53
N GLY A 170 16.12 -6.46 -3.00
CA GLY A 170 17.21 -7.28 -2.47
C GLY A 170 16.85 -8.07 -1.21
N TYR A 171 15.57 -8.14 -0.85
CA TYR A 171 15.05 -8.88 0.31
C TYR A 171 14.07 -9.96 -0.11
N ARG A 172 14.05 -11.07 0.63
CA ARG A 172 13.14 -12.19 0.38
C ARG A 172 11.82 -11.99 1.14
N PRO A 173 10.67 -11.79 0.47
CA PRO A 173 9.39 -11.57 1.15
C PRO A 173 8.91 -12.76 1.99
N GLY A 174 9.44 -13.96 1.74
CA GLY A 174 9.15 -15.17 2.52
C GLY A 174 9.93 -15.30 3.83
N VAL A 175 10.87 -14.40 4.12
CA VAL A 175 11.71 -14.44 5.32
C VAL A 175 11.37 -13.27 6.23
N SER A 176 10.61 -13.52 7.30
CA SER A 176 10.07 -12.47 8.20
C SER A 176 11.14 -11.51 8.74
N LYS A 177 12.33 -12.02 9.09
CA LYS A 177 13.45 -11.18 9.55
C LYS A 177 13.94 -10.21 8.47
N GLU A 178 14.03 -10.66 7.23
CA GLU A 178 14.42 -9.81 6.10
C GLU A 178 13.36 -8.78 5.77
N VAL A 179 12.08 -9.17 5.83
CA VAL A 179 10.96 -8.22 5.69
C VAL A 179 11.10 -7.10 6.73
N LEU A 180 11.26 -7.43 8.01
CA LEU A 180 11.43 -6.46 9.09
C LEU A 180 12.68 -5.57 8.89
N THR A 181 13.82 -6.15 8.50
CA THR A 181 15.03 -5.37 8.17
C THR A 181 14.78 -4.40 7.02
N CYS A 182 14.08 -4.83 5.97
CA CYS A 182 13.77 -3.98 4.80
C CYS A 182 12.92 -2.76 5.17
N LEU A 183 12.01 -2.89 6.15
CA LEU A 183 11.16 -1.76 6.57
C LEU A 183 11.98 -0.58 7.10
N ASP A 184 13.19 -0.84 7.64
CA ASP A 184 14.11 0.14 8.19
C ASP A 184 15.21 0.58 7.22
N ASP A 185 15.35 -0.07 6.05
CA ASP A 185 16.44 0.22 5.11
C ASP A 185 16.16 1.49 4.30
N GLU A 186 16.84 2.59 4.64
CA GLU A 186 16.67 3.88 3.96
C GLU A 186 17.40 3.99 2.62
N GLN A 187 18.25 3.02 2.29
CA GLN A 187 19.00 3.00 1.04
C GLN A 187 18.19 2.33 -0.06
N VAL A 188 17.56 1.18 0.19
CA VAL A 188 16.92 0.37 -0.85
C VAL A 188 15.39 0.42 -0.82
N ASN A 189 14.77 0.72 0.33
CA ASN A 189 13.31 0.74 0.44
C ASN A 189 12.72 2.08 0.01
N VAL A 190 12.49 2.24 -1.31
CA VAL A 190 11.85 3.42 -1.91
C VAL A 190 10.49 3.76 -1.27
N TYR A 191 9.77 2.76 -0.75
CA TYR A 191 8.46 2.97 -0.16
C TYR A 191 8.52 3.82 1.12
N ARG A 192 9.69 3.96 1.75
CA ARG A 192 9.86 4.92 2.85
C ARG A 192 9.69 6.36 2.36
N ASP A 193 10.21 6.70 1.18
CA ASP A 193 10.06 8.04 0.60
C ASP A 193 8.65 8.27 0.05
N VAL A 194 8.05 7.25 -0.58
CA VAL A 194 6.63 7.27 -0.97
C VAL A 194 5.76 7.52 0.27
N CYS A 195 6.04 6.83 1.39
CA CYS A 195 5.31 7.01 2.63
C CYS A 195 5.46 8.43 3.19
N ARG A 196 6.68 8.96 3.25
CA ARG A 196 6.94 10.33 3.74
C ARG A 196 6.20 11.38 2.92
N GLN A 197 6.27 11.28 1.59
CA GLN A 197 5.76 12.30 0.68
C GLN A 197 4.25 12.22 0.50
N LEU A 198 3.68 11.01 0.43
CA LEU A 198 2.25 10.81 0.16
C LEU A 198 1.46 10.46 1.42
N VAL A 199 1.87 9.42 2.14
CA VAL A 199 1.05 8.78 3.18
C VAL A 199 1.05 9.57 4.48
N LEU A 200 2.22 9.85 5.08
CA LEU A 200 2.32 10.54 6.36
C LEU A 200 1.75 11.96 6.28
N SER A 201 1.97 12.65 5.16
CA SER A 201 1.38 13.97 4.88
C SER A 201 -0.15 13.93 4.91
N ALA A 202 -0.76 12.93 4.27
CA ALA A 202 -2.21 12.77 4.28
C ALA A 202 -2.75 12.33 5.64
N VAL A 203 -2.06 11.43 6.35
CA VAL A 203 -2.46 11.03 7.71
C VAL A 203 -2.43 12.24 8.66
N ALA A 204 -1.39 13.08 8.59
CA ALA A 204 -1.29 14.29 9.39
C ALA A 204 -2.42 15.30 9.11
N LYS A 205 -2.80 15.43 7.83
CA LYS A 205 -3.88 16.33 7.39
C LYS A 205 -5.26 15.81 7.81
N GLU A 206 -5.53 14.54 7.54
CA GLU A 206 -6.85 13.94 7.71
C GLU A 206 -7.14 13.52 9.16
N ARG A 207 -6.09 13.24 9.95
CA ARG A 207 -6.15 12.81 11.35
C ARG A 207 -7.14 11.66 11.57
N PRO A 208 -7.01 10.52 10.88
CA PRO A 208 -7.91 9.40 11.06
C PRO A 208 -7.72 8.76 12.45
N ASP A 209 -8.78 8.19 13.02
CA ASP A 209 -8.68 7.33 14.20
C ASP A 209 -8.09 5.95 13.86
N VAL A 210 -8.34 5.49 12.63
CA VAL A 210 -7.96 4.16 12.14
C VAL A 210 -7.39 4.22 10.74
N VAL A 211 -6.30 3.50 10.48
CA VAL A 211 -5.77 3.26 9.14
C VAL A 211 -5.91 1.79 8.79
N GLY A 212 -6.62 1.49 7.71
CA GLY A 212 -6.72 0.15 7.13
C GLY A 212 -5.87 0.01 5.88
N VAL A 213 -4.98 -0.99 5.81
CA VAL A 213 -4.13 -1.24 4.63
C VAL A 213 -4.53 -2.56 3.97
N SER A 214 -5.02 -2.48 2.74
CA SER A 214 -5.47 -3.65 1.96
C SER A 214 -4.34 -4.21 1.09
N ILE A 215 -3.76 -5.34 1.48
CA ILE A 215 -2.64 -6.00 0.79
C ILE A 215 -3.17 -7.19 -0.04
N GLY A 216 -3.31 -6.97 -1.35
CA GLY A 216 -3.89 -7.95 -2.28
C GLY A 216 -2.89 -9.01 -2.76
N THR A 217 -1.63 -8.63 -3.00
CA THR A 217 -0.57 -9.52 -3.51
C THR A 217 0.67 -9.52 -2.63
N LYS A 218 1.54 -10.52 -2.82
CA LYS A 218 2.78 -10.63 -2.03
C LYS A 218 3.73 -9.46 -2.29
N MET A 219 3.71 -8.92 -3.51
CA MET A 219 4.55 -7.79 -3.92
C MET A 219 4.21 -6.51 -3.15
N GLN A 220 2.94 -6.36 -2.77
CA GLN A 220 2.46 -5.22 -2.00
C GLN A 220 2.86 -5.23 -0.52
N MET A 221 3.42 -6.35 -0.03
CA MET A 221 3.65 -6.54 1.40
C MET A 221 4.71 -5.57 1.95
N ILE A 222 5.83 -5.40 1.25
CA ILE A 222 6.90 -4.51 1.74
C ILE A 222 6.40 -3.07 1.79
N ALA A 223 5.74 -2.58 0.74
CA ALA A 223 5.17 -1.24 0.71
C ALA A 223 4.10 -1.07 1.81
N GLY A 224 3.15 -1.99 1.90
CA GLY A 224 2.07 -1.96 2.90
C GLY A 224 2.60 -1.96 4.33
N PHE A 225 3.55 -2.85 4.66
CA PHE A 225 4.14 -2.92 6.00
C PHE A 225 5.04 -1.73 6.29
N THR A 226 5.74 -1.18 5.29
CA THR A 226 6.51 0.07 5.45
C THR A 226 5.57 1.20 5.85
N PHE A 227 4.43 1.34 5.18
CA PHE A 227 3.43 2.36 5.51
C PHE A 227 2.88 2.16 6.93
N CYS A 228 2.50 0.93 7.29
CA CYS A 228 1.98 0.62 8.62
C CYS A 228 2.97 1.00 9.73
N LYS A 229 4.24 0.56 9.60
CA LYS A 229 5.30 0.85 10.57
C LYS A 229 5.52 2.35 10.73
N MET A 230 5.69 3.07 9.61
CA MET A 230 5.96 4.50 9.64
C MET A 230 4.78 5.32 10.19
N ILE A 231 3.55 4.89 9.93
CA ILE A 231 2.35 5.50 10.53
C ILE A 231 2.37 5.30 12.04
N LYS A 232 2.63 4.08 12.53
CA LYS A 232 2.69 3.80 13.98
C LYS A 232 3.80 4.60 14.68
N GLU A 233 4.95 4.73 14.04
CA GLU A 233 6.07 5.50 14.57
C GLU A 233 5.75 7.00 14.66
N ALA A 234 5.07 7.56 13.66
CA ALA A 234 4.71 8.98 13.62
C ALA A 234 3.44 9.32 14.42
N PHE A 235 2.50 8.37 14.51
CA PHE A 235 1.15 8.57 15.06
C PHE A 235 0.72 7.36 15.92
N PRO A 236 1.28 7.20 17.14
CA PRO A 236 1.07 6.01 17.96
C PRO A 236 -0.37 5.81 18.45
N ASP A 237 -1.20 6.85 18.41
CA ASP A 237 -2.61 6.80 18.82
C ASP A 237 -3.55 6.27 17.72
N ILE A 238 -3.06 6.18 16.47
CA ILE A 238 -3.86 5.67 15.34
C ILE A 238 -3.82 4.15 15.36
N HIS A 239 -4.99 3.51 15.37
CA HIS A 239 -5.07 2.06 15.22
C HIS A 239 -4.78 1.66 13.76
N VAL A 240 -3.74 0.86 13.54
CA VAL A 240 -3.36 0.38 12.21
C VAL A 240 -3.79 -1.08 12.05
N THR A 241 -4.65 -1.34 11.06
CA THR A 241 -5.08 -2.70 10.72
C THR A 241 -4.70 -3.06 9.29
N VAL A 242 -4.27 -4.31 9.07
CA VAL A 242 -4.00 -4.84 7.73
C VAL A 242 -5.06 -5.85 7.32
N GLY A 243 -5.26 -6.05 6.02
CA GLY A 243 -6.13 -7.09 5.50
C GLY A 243 -5.80 -7.43 4.05
N GLY A 244 -6.65 -8.24 3.43
CA GLY A 244 -6.50 -8.66 2.03
C GLY A 244 -5.98 -10.09 1.88
N ASN A 245 -6.02 -10.59 0.65
CA ASN A 245 -5.81 -11.99 0.32
C ASN A 245 -4.47 -12.56 0.83
N VAL A 246 -3.40 -11.77 0.81
CA VAL A 246 -2.08 -12.22 1.28
C VAL A 246 -2.05 -12.39 2.80
N ILE A 247 -2.70 -11.49 3.51
CA ILE A 247 -2.83 -11.57 4.96
C ILE A 247 -3.58 -12.86 5.32
N THR A 248 -4.74 -13.12 4.69
CA THR A 248 -5.50 -14.37 4.82
C THR A 248 -4.65 -15.63 4.59
N ARG A 249 -3.85 -15.66 3.51
CA ARG A 249 -3.00 -16.80 3.17
C ARG A 249 -1.86 -17.04 4.17
N LEU A 250 -1.41 -16.00 4.85
CA LEU A 250 -0.30 -16.06 5.81
C LEU A 250 -0.78 -16.22 7.25
N GLN A 251 -2.07 -16.47 7.49
CA GLN A 251 -2.63 -16.45 8.85
C GLN A 251 -1.86 -17.29 9.88
N GLU A 252 -1.46 -18.51 9.50
CA GLU A 252 -0.77 -19.43 10.40
C GLU A 252 0.66 -18.99 10.70
N ASP A 253 1.35 -18.42 9.72
CA ASP A 253 2.73 -17.98 9.87
C ASP A 253 2.80 -16.62 10.54
N LEU A 254 1.92 -15.69 10.17
CA LEU A 254 1.83 -14.35 10.74
C LEU A 254 1.48 -14.39 12.23
N ALA A 255 0.65 -15.34 12.66
CA ALA A 255 0.34 -15.57 14.07
C ALA A 255 1.56 -15.96 14.92
N LYS A 256 2.62 -16.50 14.30
CA LYS A 256 3.89 -16.83 14.99
C LYS A 256 4.85 -15.65 15.04
N GLN A 257 4.53 -14.54 14.38
CA GLN A 257 5.42 -13.39 14.23
C GLN A 257 4.94 -12.19 15.07
N GLU A 258 5.10 -12.27 16.39
CA GLU A 258 4.81 -11.17 17.31
C GLU A 258 5.45 -9.82 16.89
N PRO A 259 6.68 -9.76 16.33
CA PRO A 259 7.30 -8.50 15.93
C PRO A 259 6.47 -7.65 14.96
N PHE A 260 5.66 -8.26 14.07
CA PHE A 260 4.79 -7.48 13.18
C PHE A 260 3.67 -6.79 13.96
N PHE A 261 3.06 -7.46 14.94
CA PHE A 261 1.98 -6.89 15.74
C PHE A 261 2.46 -5.93 16.84
N SER A 262 3.75 -5.98 17.20
CA SER A 262 4.32 -5.06 18.18
C SER A 262 4.84 -3.77 17.52
N SER A 263 5.37 -3.85 16.30
CA SER A 263 6.08 -2.72 15.65
C SER A 263 5.50 -2.25 14.32
N VAL A 264 4.65 -3.03 13.64
CA VAL A 264 4.22 -2.73 12.27
C VAL A 264 2.74 -2.39 12.19
N PHE A 265 1.84 -3.18 12.77
CA PHE A 265 0.39 -2.92 12.83
C PHE A 265 -0.21 -3.47 14.13
N ASP A 266 -1.45 -3.13 14.45
CA ASP A 266 -2.13 -3.50 15.71
C ASP A 266 -3.04 -4.72 15.54
N SER A 267 -3.67 -4.86 14.38
CA SER A 267 -4.52 -6.00 14.04
C SER A 267 -4.43 -6.38 12.57
N ALA A 268 -4.91 -7.58 12.27
CA ALA A 268 -5.08 -8.09 10.92
C ALA A 268 -6.49 -8.67 10.77
N ILE A 269 -7.17 -8.34 9.68
CA ILE A 269 -8.46 -8.90 9.29
C ILE A 269 -8.22 -9.93 8.20
N MET A 270 -8.64 -11.16 8.46
CA MET A 270 -8.51 -12.31 7.57
C MET A 270 -9.79 -12.47 6.75
N TYR A 271 -9.71 -13.22 5.66
CA TYR A 271 -10.88 -13.51 4.80
C TYR A 271 -11.56 -12.23 4.30
N GLU A 272 -12.86 -12.11 4.55
CA GLU A 272 -13.70 -10.99 4.14
C GLU A 272 -13.74 -9.92 5.23
N GLY A 273 -13.64 -8.67 4.82
CA GLY A 273 -13.31 -7.56 5.69
C GLY A 273 -14.42 -6.55 5.90
N GLU A 274 -15.51 -6.64 5.15
CA GLU A 274 -16.58 -5.66 5.10
C GLU A 274 -17.23 -5.43 6.47
N HIS A 275 -17.87 -6.45 7.05
CA HIS A 275 -18.42 -6.34 8.40
C HIS A 275 -17.34 -6.47 9.48
N ALA A 276 -16.28 -7.24 9.24
CA ALA A 276 -15.19 -7.40 10.21
C ALA A 276 -14.53 -6.06 10.57
N LEU A 277 -14.38 -5.16 9.60
CA LEU A 277 -13.84 -3.83 9.83
C LEU A 277 -14.82 -2.95 10.61
N VAL A 278 -16.13 -2.99 10.31
CA VAL A 278 -17.16 -2.30 11.11
C VAL A 278 -17.11 -2.77 12.57
N TRP A 279 -17.05 -4.09 12.79
CA TRP A 279 -16.98 -4.66 14.13
C TRP A 279 -15.69 -4.31 14.87
N LEU A 280 -14.57 -4.18 14.15
CA LEU A 280 -13.32 -3.64 14.70
C LEU A 280 -13.51 -2.20 15.17
N LEU A 281 -14.15 -1.34 14.38
CA LEU A 281 -14.45 0.04 14.79
C LEU A 281 -15.38 0.09 16.03
N GLU A 282 -16.38 -0.79 16.09
CA GLU A 282 -17.24 -0.95 17.29
C GLU A 282 -16.42 -1.40 18.52
N ALA A 283 -15.47 -2.32 18.34
CA ALA A 283 -14.62 -2.81 19.42
C ALA A 283 -13.66 -1.75 19.95
N LEU A 284 -13.13 -0.90 19.08
CA LEU A 284 -12.25 0.21 19.44
C LEU A 284 -12.95 1.27 20.31
N VAL A 285 -14.26 1.46 20.13
CA VAL A 285 -15.06 2.37 20.96
C VAL A 285 -15.73 1.69 22.16
N GLY A 286 -15.49 0.39 22.36
CA GLY A 286 -16.01 -0.38 23.50
C GLY A 286 -17.42 -0.95 23.34
N ASP A 287 -18.00 -0.83 22.14
CA ASP A 287 -19.35 -1.32 21.82
C ASP A 287 -19.37 -2.83 21.52
N ARG A 288 -18.20 -3.44 21.30
CA ARG A 288 -18.03 -4.87 21.07
C ARG A 288 -16.80 -5.43 21.79
N ALA A 289 -16.84 -6.70 22.19
CA ALA A 289 -15.69 -7.39 22.78
C ALA A 289 -14.78 -7.93 21.67
N TRP A 290 -13.47 -7.71 21.78
CA TRP A 290 -12.47 -8.13 20.79
C TRP A 290 -12.53 -9.62 20.45
N GLN A 291 -12.84 -10.47 21.43
CA GLN A 291 -12.87 -11.93 21.29
C GLN A 291 -14.08 -12.42 20.46
N SER A 292 -15.11 -11.59 20.27
CA SER A 292 -16.29 -11.95 19.47
C SER A 292 -16.24 -11.41 18.03
N LEU A 293 -15.10 -10.87 17.60
CA LEU A 293 -14.91 -10.40 16.23
C LEU A 293 -14.45 -11.58 15.37
N PRO A 294 -15.30 -12.09 14.46
CA PRO A 294 -14.82 -13.09 13.52
C PRO A 294 -13.72 -12.49 12.65
N ASN A 295 -12.92 -13.36 12.04
CA ASN A 295 -11.87 -12.97 11.10
C ASN A 295 -10.72 -12.12 11.67
N LEU A 296 -10.69 -11.83 12.98
CA LEU A 296 -9.71 -10.93 13.58
C LEU A 296 -8.49 -11.68 14.13
N MET A 297 -7.30 -11.16 13.82
CA MET A 297 -6.04 -11.46 14.47
C MET A 297 -5.49 -10.18 15.13
N TYR A 298 -5.05 -10.26 16.38
CA TYR A 298 -4.58 -9.10 17.15
C TYR A 298 -3.62 -9.53 18.25
N ARG A 299 -2.87 -8.58 18.82
CA ARG A 299 -1.96 -8.85 19.95
C ARG A 299 -2.66 -8.57 21.28
N GLU A 300 -2.63 -9.53 22.18
CA GLU A 300 -3.13 -9.42 23.55
C GLU A 300 -2.09 -10.01 24.51
N ASN A 301 -1.71 -9.26 25.54
CA ASN A 301 -0.73 -9.70 26.56
C ASN A 301 0.61 -10.22 25.98
N GLY A 302 1.10 -9.61 24.89
CA GLY A 302 2.35 -10.02 24.24
C GLY A 302 2.23 -11.27 23.36
N HIS A 303 1.02 -11.78 23.13
CA HIS A 303 0.79 -12.93 22.25
C HIS A 303 -0.18 -12.57 21.14
N VAL A 304 0.06 -13.09 19.94
CA VAL A 304 -0.88 -12.95 18.82
C VAL A 304 -2.02 -13.94 19.02
N ARG A 305 -3.25 -13.42 19.06
CA ARG A 305 -4.49 -14.20 19.14
C ARG A 305 -5.19 -14.16 17.79
N ILE A 306 -5.72 -15.31 17.38
CA ILE A 306 -6.65 -15.44 16.25
C ILE A 306 -8.00 -15.85 16.82
N ASN A 307 -9.05 -15.12 16.50
CA ASN A 307 -10.41 -15.54 16.84
C ASN A 307 -10.84 -16.70 15.94
N SER A 308 -11.50 -17.71 16.52
CA SER A 308 -11.83 -18.96 15.83
C SER A 308 -13.03 -18.85 14.89
N GLU A 309 -13.88 -17.84 15.08
CA GLU A 309 -15.06 -17.64 14.24
C GLU A 309 -14.67 -17.04 12.89
N ILE A 310 -15.14 -17.67 11.82
CA ILE A 310 -15.00 -17.16 10.46
C ILE A 310 -16.37 -16.69 10.00
N TYR A 311 -16.43 -15.45 9.52
CA TYR A 311 -17.64 -14.88 8.94
C TYR A 311 -17.46 -14.70 7.44
N THR A 312 -18.52 -15.03 6.71
CA THR A 312 -18.62 -14.84 5.26
C THR A 312 -19.83 -13.96 4.97
N GLU A 313 -19.59 -12.95 4.17
CA GLU A 313 -20.47 -11.93 3.68
C GLU A 313 -21.59 -12.51 2.82
N LYS A 314 -22.77 -11.95 3.02
CA LYS A 314 -23.89 -12.17 2.11
C LYS A 314 -23.78 -11.16 0.99
N THR A 315 -23.22 -11.58 -0.16
CA THR A 315 -22.96 -10.70 -1.32
C THR A 315 -24.17 -9.85 -1.73
N THR A 316 -25.40 -10.37 -1.62
CA THR A 316 -26.64 -9.65 -1.95
C THR A 316 -27.05 -8.57 -0.94
N ALA A 317 -26.46 -8.58 0.25
CA ALA A 317 -26.71 -7.62 1.31
C ALA A 317 -25.64 -6.52 1.39
N LEU A 318 -24.58 -6.61 0.57
CA LEU A 318 -23.54 -5.59 0.53
C LEU A 318 -24.00 -4.40 -0.33
N PRO A 319 -23.68 -3.16 0.07
CA PRO A 319 -23.92 -1.98 -0.74
C PRO A 319 -23.07 -2.00 -2.01
N LEU A 320 -23.46 -1.18 -2.99
CA LEU A 320 -22.65 -0.97 -4.19
C LEU A 320 -21.29 -0.35 -3.81
N PRO A 321 -20.19 -0.73 -4.46
CA PRO A 321 -18.88 -0.16 -4.19
C PRO A 321 -18.87 1.37 -4.37
N ASP A 322 -18.25 2.07 -3.43
CA ASP A 322 -18.19 3.53 -3.41
C ASP A 322 -16.82 4.03 -3.88
N PHE A 323 -16.76 4.57 -5.09
CA PHE A 323 -15.53 5.10 -5.69
C PHE A 323 -15.25 6.58 -5.34
N GLN A 324 -16.11 7.24 -4.56
CA GLN A 324 -15.96 8.65 -4.22
C GLN A 324 -14.70 8.87 -3.37
N GLY A 325 -13.84 9.77 -3.86
CA GLY A 325 -12.56 10.13 -3.23
C GLY A 325 -11.34 9.53 -3.92
N LEU A 326 -11.51 8.56 -4.84
CA LEU A 326 -10.40 8.04 -5.65
C LEU A 326 -10.08 8.96 -6.84
N PRO A 327 -8.81 9.06 -7.25
CA PRO A 327 -8.38 9.87 -8.39
C PRO A 327 -8.66 9.14 -9.71
N LEU A 328 -9.94 8.97 -10.06
CA LEU A 328 -10.36 8.13 -11.20
C LEU A 328 -9.80 8.57 -12.56
N ASP A 329 -9.36 9.83 -12.70
CA ASP A 329 -8.74 10.38 -13.91
C ASP A 329 -7.22 10.21 -13.96
N SER A 330 -6.61 9.73 -12.87
CA SER A 330 -5.16 9.48 -12.81
C SER A 330 -4.77 8.10 -13.35
N TYR A 331 -5.71 7.17 -13.51
CA TYR A 331 -5.40 5.83 -14.04
C TYR A 331 -4.92 5.90 -15.49
N PHE A 332 -3.95 5.05 -15.85
CA PHE A 332 -3.31 5.00 -17.17
C PHE A 332 -4.16 4.21 -18.16
N VAL A 333 -5.33 4.74 -18.46
CA VAL A 333 -6.27 4.24 -19.46
C VAL A 333 -7.11 5.40 -19.99
N PRO A 334 -7.46 5.44 -21.29
CA PRO A 334 -8.27 6.53 -21.85
C PRO A 334 -9.73 6.52 -21.41
N THR A 335 -10.27 5.35 -21.06
CA THR A 335 -11.66 5.19 -20.58
C THR A 335 -11.64 4.62 -19.18
N ARG A 336 -12.37 5.26 -18.26
CA ARG A 336 -12.47 4.82 -16.86
C ARG A 336 -12.98 3.38 -16.76
N ILE A 337 -12.22 2.54 -16.08
CA ILE A 337 -12.60 1.15 -15.77
C ILE A 337 -12.92 1.08 -14.28
N LEU A 338 -14.16 0.73 -13.94
CA LEU A 338 -14.59 0.51 -12.55
C LEU A 338 -14.86 -0.98 -12.32
N PRO A 339 -14.13 -1.63 -11.41
CA PRO A 339 -14.38 -3.04 -11.11
C PRO A 339 -15.73 -3.22 -10.41
N TYR A 340 -16.39 -4.34 -10.69
CA TYR A 340 -17.61 -4.74 -9.99
C TYR A 340 -17.60 -6.24 -9.78
N LEU A 341 -17.94 -6.68 -8.56
CA LEU A 341 -18.00 -8.09 -8.21
C LEU A 341 -19.43 -8.60 -8.37
N ALA A 342 -19.69 -9.31 -9.48
CA ALA A 342 -21.01 -9.85 -9.76
C ALA A 342 -21.36 -11.09 -8.91
N THR A 343 -20.35 -11.92 -8.60
CA THR A 343 -20.50 -13.14 -7.79
C THR A 343 -19.22 -13.40 -6.97
N ARG A 344 -19.36 -14.08 -5.83
CA ARG A 344 -18.25 -14.64 -5.04
C ARG A 344 -18.17 -16.15 -5.26
N GLY A 345 -16.94 -16.68 -5.30
CA GLY A 345 -16.64 -18.10 -5.53
C GLY A 345 -15.86 -18.71 -4.38
#